data_AF-A0A925AZS7-F1
#
_entry.id   AF-A0A925AZS7-F1
#
_cell.length_a   1.000
_cell.length_b   1.000
_cell.length_c   1.000
_cell.angle_alpha   90.00
_cell.angle_beta   90.00
_cell.angle_gamma   90.00
#
_symmetry.space_group_name_H-M   'P 1'
#
loop_
_entity.id
_entity.type
_entity.pdbx_description
1 polymer ?
#
loop_
_entity_poly.entity_id
_entity_poly.type
_entity_poly.pdbx_seq_one_letter_code
_entity_poly.pdbx_strand_id
1 'polypeptide(L)'
;MSTAGRLCSALTQDALPGSMWDRFQMERSIESIALATERYATDENVALDEAAEGLRRARSLLIAKRRADLGLIATLTTAAILLFVISAASSWRLRRWIRRALGRRWIFVLGECQYLARVLSHDGVVRIALRRNGDAGSSLQEMTATTASVAIPALRGQIEAGAAVRIEADQAAFAQPWTFVLSDRWSTGEKAVVGGQVCLLGETVNRPSVGASRLTYHGLYCTQGIGDLPALPSVSREIDDAAIILRRWGAVANTYTRDATKLNLAEALLTSDIVHLAAHATPSAVLLSDGWLGREIWDEIDRDRVRCGLLILSGCDAARLEDDAALLWELVTAGVNVIAPLRRVHDYVGRVFICELLHAMLPKPRARGIPISECVRVAATRCKYRWSGFGTHNLKWTEVVDSFILFGDPSLTLVQR
;
A
#
# COMPACT_ATOMS: atom_id res chain seq x y z
N MET A 1 12.81 -81.44 9.88
CA MET A 1 13.11 -80.01 10.14
C MET A 1 12.49 -79.64 11.48
N SER A 2 13.30 -79.35 12.50
CA SER A 2 12.83 -79.04 13.85
C SER A 2 12.10 -77.69 13.91
N THR A 3 11.19 -77.56 14.87
CA THR A 3 10.38 -76.36 15.14
C THR A 3 11.25 -75.13 15.42
N ALA A 4 12.44 -75.33 16.01
CA ALA A 4 13.45 -74.30 16.24
C ALA A 4 14.02 -73.70 14.94
N GLY A 5 14.20 -74.51 13.89
CA GLY A 5 14.68 -74.03 12.59
C GLY A 5 13.68 -73.13 11.85
N ARG A 6 12.37 -73.28 12.11
CA ARG A 6 11.32 -72.43 11.52
C ARG A 6 11.16 -71.09 12.24
N LEU A 7 11.44 -71.03 13.54
CA LEU A 7 11.37 -69.80 14.35
C LEU A 7 12.53 -68.82 14.06
N CYS A 8 13.76 -69.32 13.86
CA CYS A 8 14.89 -68.47 13.44
C CYS A 8 14.73 -67.90 12.03
N SER A 9 14.09 -68.64 11.11
CA SER A 9 13.85 -68.17 9.74
C SER A 9 12.74 -67.10 9.66
N ALA A 10 11.76 -67.14 10.56
CA ALA A 10 10.66 -66.14 10.57
C ALA A 10 11.09 -64.80 11.18
N LEU A 11 12.01 -64.80 12.14
CA LEU A 11 12.49 -63.57 12.80
C LEU A 11 13.52 -62.79 11.98
N THR A 12 14.18 -63.42 11.01
CA THR A 12 15.20 -62.80 10.16
C THR A 12 14.63 -62.14 8.90
N GLN A 13 13.42 -62.53 8.45
CA GLN A 13 12.80 -61.98 7.23
C GLN A 13 12.15 -60.60 7.40
N ASP A 14 11.82 -60.17 8.63
CA ASP A 14 11.16 -58.87 8.91
C ASP A 14 12.09 -57.78 9.50
N ALA A 15 13.42 -57.96 9.45
CA ALA A 15 14.36 -56.99 10.03
C ALA A 15 14.68 -55.79 9.11
N LEU A 16 13.97 -54.68 9.34
CA LEU A 16 14.24 -53.32 8.82
C LEU A 16 15.66 -52.80 9.18
N PRO A 17 16.20 -51.79 8.45
CA PRO A 17 17.61 -51.39 8.52
C PRO A 17 17.93 -50.64 9.82
N GLY A 18 18.38 -51.36 10.84
CA GLY A 18 19.04 -50.82 12.03
C GLY A 18 20.56 -50.76 11.84
N SER A 19 21.24 -49.95 12.67
CA SER A 19 22.69 -49.83 12.63
C SER A 19 23.36 -51.21 12.85
N MET A 20 24.55 -51.42 12.27
CA MET A 20 25.29 -52.69 12.39
C MET A 20 25.47 -53.13 13.85
N TRP A 21 25.53 -52.16 14.78
CA TRP A 21 25.63 -52.38 16.22
C TRP A 21 24.34 -52.93 16.84
N ASP A 22 23.16 -52.50 16.37
CA ASP A 22 21.87 -53.01 16.84
C ASP A 22 21.63 -54.45 16.36
N ARG A 23 22.06 -54.77 15.13
CA ARG A 23 22.04 -56.15 14.62
C ARG A 23 22.92 -57.07 15.46
N PHE A 24 24.14 -56.63 15.79
CA PHE A 24 25.08 -57.43 16.58
C PHE A 24 24.58 -57.73 18.00
N GLN A 25 23.96 -56.76 18.67
CA GLN A 25 23.36 -56.98 20.00
C GLN A 25 22.12 -57.86 19.95
N MET A 26 21.31 -57.75 18.90
CA MET A 26 20.15 -58.61 18.69
C MET A 26 20.57 -60.06 18.39
N GLU A 27 21.58 -60.27 17.54
CA GLU A 27 22.16 -61.58 17.24
C GLU A 27 22.73 -62.25 18.50
N ARG A 28 23.50 -61.52 19.33
CA ARG A 28 23.99 -62.05 20.61
C ARG A 28 22.88 -62.41 21.61
N SER A 29 21.79 -61.63 21.64
CA SER A 29 20.65 -61.91 22.51
C SER A 29 19.87 -63.14 22.04
N ILE A 30 19.75 -63.32 20.72
CA ILE A 30 19.12 -64.50 20.11
C ILE A 30 19.99 -65.75 20.36
N GLU A 31 21.32 -65.67 20.19
CA GLU A 31 22.24 -66.77 20.51
C GLU A 31 22.19 -67.14 22.00
N SER A 32 22.16 -66.15 22.90
CA SER A 32 22.04 -66.40 24.33
C SER A 32 20.72 -67.07 24.72
N ILE A 33 19.62 -66.71 24.05
CA ILE A 33 18.31 -67.32 24.28
C ILE A 33 18.28 -68.74 23.68
N ALA A 34 18.85 -68.94 22.49
CA ALA A 34 18.96 -70.26 21.87
C ALA A 34 19.79 -71.22 22.74
N LEU A 35 20.94 -70.77 23.26
CA LEU A 35 21.79 -71.54 24.17
C LEU A 35 21.14 -71.82 25.53
N ALA A 36 20.33 -70.89 26.05
CA ALA A 36 19.55 -71.11 27.26
C ALA A 36 18.42 -72.13 27.02
N THR A 37 17.77 -72.09 25.85
CA THR A 37 16.70 -73.03 25.49
C THR A 37 17.24 -74.45 25.31
N GLU A 38 18.48 -74.60 24.81
CA GLU A 38 19.13 -75.90 24.60
C GLU A 38 19.59 -76.57 25.91
N ARG A 39 19.88 -75.79 26.97
CA ARG A 39 20.28 -76.32 28.29
C ARG A 39 19.14 -76.78 29.19
N TYR A 40 17.89 -76.40 28.91
CA TYR A 40 16.73 -76.66 29.79
C TYR A 40 15.68 -77.60 29.18
N ALA A 41 16.02 -78.32 28.10
CA ALA A 41 15.14 -79.25 27.39
C ALA A 41 14.86 -80.60 28.11
N THR A 42 14.92 -80.64 29.45
CA THR A 42 14.53 -81.83 30.24
C THR A 42 13.36 -81.59 31.20
N ASP A 43 12.74 -80.41 31.20
CA ASP A 43 11.48 -80.20 31.94
C ASP A 43 10.54 -79.24 31.16
N GLU A 44 9.68 -79.84 30.34
CA GLU A 44 9.13 -79.23 29.11
C GLU A 44 8.06 -78.14 29.36
N ASN A 45 7.50 -78.01 30.58
CA ASN A 45 6.41 -77.07 30.85
C ASN A 45 6.78 -75.82 31.64
N VAL A 46 7.85 -75.84 32.46
CA VAL A 46 8.26 -74.66 33.26
C VAL A 46 9.17 -73.73 32.45
N ALA A 47 10.04 -74.29 31.60
CA ALA A 47 10.99 -73.52 30.80
C ALA A 47 10.31 -72.67 29.70
N LEU A 48 9.16 -73.11 29.17
CA LEU A 48 8.42 -72.38 28.14
C LEU A 48 7.71 -71.15 28.70
N ASP A 49 7.16 -71.22 29.92
CA ASP A 49 6.50 -70.09 30.56
C ASP A 49 7.51 -69.01 30.99
N GLU A 50 8.68 -69.40 31.52
CA GLU A 50 9.74 -68.45 31.84
C GLU A 50 10.33 -67.77 30.59
N ALA A 51 10.51 -68.51 29.49
CA ALA A 51 10.94 -67.95 28.22
C ALA A 51 9.90 -66.99 27.62
N ALA A 52 8.61 -67.32 27.71
CA ALA A 52 7.51 -66.47 27.26
C ALA A 52 7.37 -65.19 28.10
N GLU A 53 7.58 -65.28 29.42
CA GLU A 53 7.66 -64.14 30.34
C GLU A 53 8.85 -63.23 29.98
N GLY A 54 10.02 -63.80 29.71
CA GLY A 54 11.22 -63.07 29.28
C GLY A 54 11.02 -62.31 27.96
N LEU A 55 10.38 -62.94 26.97
CA LEU A 55 10.03 -62.31 25.68
C LEU A 55 9.00 -61.19 25.85
N ARG A 56 8.01 -61.34 26.74
CA ARG A 56 7.04 -60.29 27.05
C ARG A 56 7.72 -59.07 27.70
N ARG A 57 8.67 -59.28 28.61
CA ARG A 57 9.47 -58.20 29.23
C ARG A 57 10.41 -57.52 28.23
N ALA A 58 11.06 -58.28 27.36
CA ALA A 58 11.91 -57.70 26.32
C ALA A 58 11.09 -56.85 25.33
N ARG A 59 9.90 -57.33 24.93
CA ARG A 59 8.99 -56.59 24.04
C ARG A 59 8.44 -55.32 24.69
N SER A 60 8.10 -55.33 25.98
CA SER A 60 7.61 -54.13 26.68
C SER A 60 8.70 -53.06 26.82
N LEU A 61 9.95 -53.47 27.08
CA LEU A 61 11.11 -52.56 27.11
C LEU A 61 11.41 -51.97 25.73
N LEU A 62 11.32 -52.75 24.65
CA LEU A 62 11.49 -52.26 23.27
C LEU A 62 10.41 -51.25 22.86
N ILE A 63 9.16 -51.49 23.25
CA ILE A 63 8.06 -50.54 23.01
C ILE A 63 8.24 -49.27 23.82
N ALA A 64 8.67 -49.38 25.09
CA ALA A 64 8.97 -48.23 25.94
C ALA A 64 10.13 -47.39 25.37
N LYS A 65 11.21 -48.03 24.90
CA LYS A 65 12.34 -47.37 24.24
C LYS A 65 11.92 -46.66 22.95
N ARG A 66 11.15 -47.33 22.07
CA ARG A 66 10.62 -46.69 20.85
C ARG A 66 9.71 -45.49 21.14
N ARG A 67 8.90 -45.54 22.20
CA ARG A 67 8.06 -44.40 22.62
C ARG A 67 8.92 -43.24 23.14
N ALA A 68 9.98 -43.52 23.89
CA ALA A 68 10.93 -42.52 24.35
C ALA A 68 11.68 -41.87 23.16
N ASP A 69 12.16 -42.67 22.21
CA ASP A 69 12.85 -42.19 21.02
C ASP A 69 11.93 -41.35 20.12
N LEU A 70 10.67 -41.76 19.93
CA LEU A 70 9.67 -40.96 19.20
C LEU A 70 9.37 -39.63 19.92
N GLY A 71 9.28 -39.63 21.25
CA GLY A 71 9.11 -38.41 22.04
C GLY A 71 10.30 -37.45 21.92
N LEU A 72 11.53 -37.99 21.89
CA LEU A 72 12.75 -37.23 21.67
C LEU A 72 12.78 -36.61 20.25
N ILE A 73 12.44 -37.40 19.23
CA ILE A 73 12.40 -36.92 17.84
C ILE A 73 11.36 -35.79 17.69
N ALA A 74 10.16 -35.95 18.26
CA ALA A 74 9.10 -34.96 18.20
C ALA A 74 9.48 -33.64 18.91
N THR A 75 10.14 -33.72 20.07
CA THR A 75 10.61 -32.53 20.79
C THR A 75 11.73 -31.81 20.04
N LEU A 76 12.68 -32.55 19.46
CA LEU A 76 13.76 -31.98 18.64
C LEU A 76 13.24 -31.31 17.35
N THR A 77 12.29 -31.94 16.66
CA THR A 77 11.66 -31.33 15.47
C THR A 77 10.88 -30.07 15.82
N THR A 78 10.13 -30.10 16.93
CA THR A 78 9.39 -28.93 17.41
C THR A 78 10.34 -27.78 17.75
N ALA A 79 11.44 -28.07 18.46
CA ALA A 79 12.46 -27.08 18.79
C ALA A 79 13.13 -26.50 17.53
N ALA A 80 13.45 -27.34 16.53
CA ALA A 80 14.05 -26.91 15.28
C ALA A 80 13.11 -26.00 14.47
N ILE A 81 11.82 -26.33 14.40
CA ILE A 81 10.80 -25.49 13.74
C ILE A 81 10.69 -24.13 14.45
N LEU A 82 10.66 -24.13 15.79
CA LEU A 82 10.60 -22.89 16.58
C LEU A 82 11.83 -22.02 16.36
N LEU A 83 13.03 -22.61 16.38
CA LEU A 83 14.29 -21.92 16.07
C LEU A 83 14.31 -21.34 14.66
N PHE A 84 13.80 -22.08 13.67
CA PHE A 84 13.69 -21.61 12.30
C PHE A 84 12.73 -20.42 12.19
N VAL A 85 11.55 -20.49 12.82
CA VAL A 85 10.57 -19.40 12.83
C VAL A 85 11.13 -18.16 13.52
N ILE A 86 11.79 -18.30 14.67
CA ILE A 86 12.42 -17.19 15.40
C ILE A 86 13.55 -16.58 14.57
N SER A 87 14.38 -17.40 13.92
CA SER A 87 15.48 -16.93 13.05
C SER A 87 14.97 -16.23 11.79
N ALA A 88 13.90 -16.74 11.18
CA ALA A 88 13.25 -16.11 10.04
C ALA A 88 12.60 -14.76 10.44
N ALA A 89 11.90 -14.73 11.59
CA ALA A 89 11.27 -13.52 12.10
C ALA A 89 12.30 -12.45 12.49
N SER A 90 13.39 -12.84 13.15
CA SER A 90 14.48 -11.94 13.53
C SER A 90 15.27 -11.45 12.31
N SER A 91 15.53 -12.30 11.31
CA SER A 91 16.14 -11.87 10.03
C SER A 91 15.24 -10.88 9.29
N TRP A 92 13.92 -11.10 9.26
CA TRP A 92 12.99 -10.17 8.63
C TRP A 92 12.94 -8.82 9.36
N ARG A 93 12.88 -8.83 10.70
CA ARG A 93 12.96 -7.62 11.54
C ARG A 93 14.28 -6.90 11.37
N LEU A 94 15.40 -7.61 11.35
CA LEU A 94 16.75 -7.05 11.17
C LEU A 94 16.91 -6.45 9.77
N ARG A 95 16.47 -7.13 8.71
CA ARG A 95 16.42 -6.56 7.35
C ARG A 95 15.53 -5.33 7.31
N ARG A 96 14.38 -5.31 8.02
CA ARG A 96 13.52 -4.13 8.10
C ARG A 96 14.19 -2.99 8.87
N TRP A 97 14.93 -3.29 9.93
CA TRP A 97 15.65 -2.33 10.74
C TRP A 97 16.85 -1.73 10.01
N ILE A 98 17.73 -2.56 9.40
CA ILE A 98 18.80 -2.12 8.49
C ILE A 98 18.21 -1.30 7.34
N ARG A 99 17.04 -1.73 6.82
CA ARG A 99 16.11 -0.98 5.95
C ARG A 99 15.95 0.50 6.32
N ARG A 100 15.56 0.70 7.58
CA ARG A 100 15.24 2.01 8.17
C ARG A 100 16.51 2.78 8.55
N ALA A 101 17.56 2.08 8.98
CA ALA A 101 18.82 2.64 9.42
C ALA A 101 19.68 3.18 8.26
N LEU A 102 19.61 2.56 7.08
CA LEU A 102 20.36 2.98 5.88
C LEU A 102 19.75 4.18 5.13
N GLY A 103 18.87 4.96 5.78
CA GLY A 103 18.52 6.33 5.36
C GLY A 103 18.23 6.51 3.86
N ARG A 104 17.35 5.66 3.31
CA ARG A 104 16.99 5.71 1.88
C ARG A 104 16.28 7.02 1.56
N ARG A 105 16.79 7.79 0.61
CA ARG A 105 16.23 9.09 0.25
C ARG A 105 14.97 8.88 -0.58
N TRP A 106 13.91 9.58 -0.20
CA TRP A 106 12.63 9.52 -0.87
C TRP A 106 12.43 10.86 -1.57
N ILE A 107 12.17 10.82 -2.87
CA ILE A 107 11.97 12.04 -3.64
C ILE A 107 10.79 11.85 -4.59
N PHE A 108 10.07 12.93 -4.83
CA PHE A 108 9.14 12.99 -5.95
C PHE A 108 9.90 13.33 -7.22
N VAL A 109 9.57 12.63 -8.30
CA VAL A 109 10.11 12.87 -9.64
C VAL A 109 8.96 12.90 -10.61
N LEU A 110 9.01 13.84 -11.55
CA LEU A 110 8.08 13.91 -12.68
C LEU A 110 8.54 12.96 -13.78
N GLY A 111 7.58 12.24 -14.36
CA GLY A 111 7.79 11.40 -15.53
C GLY A 111 7.21 12.03 -16.78
N GLU A 112 6.90 11.20 -17.77
CA GLU A 112 6.19 11.60 -18.97
C GLU A 112 4.75 11.09 -18.92
N CYS A 113 3.79 11.97 -19.23
CA CYS A 113 2.41 11.57 -19.49
C CYS A 113 2.26 11.14 -20.95
N GLN A 114 1.35 10.19 -21.24
CA GLN A 114 1.09 9.75 -22.60
C GLN A 114 0.46 10.85 -23.46
N TYR A 115 -0.32 11.74 -22.84
CA TYR A 115 -0.96 12.86 -23.50
C TYR A 115 -0.68 14.18 -22.80
N LEU A 116 -0.59 15.24 -23.60
CA LEU A 116 -0.54 16.63 -23.19
C LEU A 116 -1.72 17.36 -23.81
N ALA A 117 -2.57 17.96 -22.99
CA ALA A 117 -3.62 18.88 -23.42
C ALA A 117 -3.24 20.30 -23.00
N ARG A 118 -3.20 21.24 -23.92
CA ARG A 118 -3.05 22.67 -23.62
C ARG A 118 -4.39 23.36 -23.74
N VAL A 119 -4.78 24.09 -22.71
CA VAL A 119 -6.03 24.82 -22.63
C VAL A 119 -5.74 26.30 -22.46
N LEU A 120 -6.15 27.08 -23.44
CA LEU A 120 -5.97 28.52 -23.47
C LEU A 120 -7.33 29.20 -23.49
N SER A 121 -7.50 30.28 -22.73
CA SER A 121 -8.73 31.07 -22.74
C SER A 121 -8.41 32.52 -23.13
N HIS A 122 -9.00 32.98 -24.21
CA HIS A 122 -8.87 34.36 -24.67
C HIS A 122 -10.24 34.90 -25.06
N ASP A 123 -10.62 36.06 -24.50
CA ASP A 123 -11.92 36.70 -24.73
C ASP A 123 -13.14 35.77 -24.52
N GLY A 124 -13.06 34.90 -23.50
CA GLY A 124 -14.11 33.93 -23.18
C GLY A 124 -14.20 32.73 -24.14
N VAL A 125 -13.30 32.66 -25.12
CA VAL A 125 -13.17 31.54 -26.05
C VAL A 125 -12.07 30.61 -25.56
N VAL A 126 -12.42 29.35 -25.30
CA VAL A 126 -11.45 28.34 -24.88
C VAL A 126 -10.94 27.58 -26.10
N ARG A 127 -9.62 27.41 -26.18
CA ARG A 127 -8.94 26.58 -27.17
C ARG A 127 -8.26 25.42 -26.48
N ILE A 128 -8.53 24.21 -26.96
CA ILE A 128 -7.90 22.99 -26.46
C ILE A 128 -7.05 22.38 -27.56
N ALA A 129 -5.78 22.15 -27.28
CA ALA A 129 -4.84 21.46 -28.15
C ALA A 129 -4.36 20.16 -27.49
N LEU A 130 -4.75 19.00 -28.03
CA LEU A 130 -4.34 17.69 -27.53
C LEU A 130 -3.18 17.12 -28.38
N ARG A 131 -2.16 16.59 -27.71
CA ARG A 131 -1.01 15.93 -28.33
C ARG A 131 -0.68 14.63 -27.61
N ARG A 132 -0.34 13.59 -28.36
CA ARG A 132 0.26 12.36 -27.83
C ARG A 132 1.77 12.52 -27.72
N ASN A 133 2.36 12.27 -26.55
CA ASN A 133 3.81 12.30 -26.40
C ASN A 133 4.45 11.07 -27.06
N GLY A 134 5.58 11.27 -27.74
CA GLY A 134 6.33 10.22 -28.44
C GLY A 134 6.02 10.06 -29.94
N ASP A 135 4.93 10.66 -30.44
CA ASP A 135 4.60 10.67 -31.87
C ASP A 135 5.07 11.98 -32.52
N ALA A 136 6.16 11.91 -33.30
CA ALA A 136 6.70 13.03 -34.08
C ALA A 136 5.72 13.57 -35.15
N GLY A 137 4.66 12.81 -35.47
CA GLY A 137 3.59 13.19 -36.37
C GLY A 137 2.23 13.40 -35.70
N SER A 138 2.15 13.46 -34.36
CA SER A 138 0.87 13.66 -33.66
C SER A 138 0.28 15.03 -34.04
N SER A 139 -0.87 15.00 -34.72
CA SER A 139 -1.57 16.21 -35.14
C SER A 139 -1.98 17.02 -33.92
N LEU A 140 -1.52 18.27 -33.82
CA LEU A 140 -2.08 19.26 -32.91
C LEU A 140 -3.53 19.51 -33.33
N GLN A 141 -4.49 18.90 -32.65
CA GLN A 141 -5.89 19.20 -32.89
C GLN A 141 -6.27 20.38 -32.02
N GLU A 142 -6.29 21.58 -32.62
CA GLU A 142 -6.80 22.79 -31.98
C GLU A 142 -8.31 22.85 -32.18
N MET A 143 -9.04 22.85 -31.06
CA MET A 143 -10.49 23.01 -31.07
C MET A 143 -10.86 24.27 -30.33
N THR A 144 -11.69 25.09 -30.97
CA THR A 144 -12.36 26.21 -30.30
C THR A 144 -13.62 25.67 -29.62
N ALA A 145 -13.63 25.62 -28.30
CA ALA A 145 -14.73 25.12 -27.50
C ALA A 145 -15.29 26.24 -26.62
N THR A 146 -16.61 26.41 -26.63
CA THR A 146 -17.30 26.86 -25.42
C THR A 146 -17.45 25.64 -24.51
N THR A 147 -17.55 25.83 -23.20
CA THR A 147 -17.58 24.74 -22.19
C THR A 147 -18.72 23.74 -22.37
N ALA A 148 -19.73 24.06 -23.19
CA ALA A 148 -20.85 23.21 -23.60
C ALA A 148 -20.71 22.58 -25.00
N SER A 149 -19.53 22.65 -25.62
CA SER A 149 -19.31 22.22 -27.00
C SER A 149 -19.40 20.70 -27.18
N VAL A 150 -20.12 20.27 -28.23
CA VAL A 150 -20.24 18.90 -28.74
C VAL A 150 -18.87 18.25 -29.04
N ALA A 151 -17.81 19.06 -29.11
CA ALA A 151 -16.43 18.66 -29.33
C ALA A 151 -15.78 17.85 -28.18
N ILE A 152 -16.18 18.09 -26.93
CA ILE A 152 -15.49 17.53 -25.74
C ILE A 152 -15.56 15.98 -25.73
N PRO A 153 -16.72 15.33 -25.94
CA PRO A 153 -16.78 13.87 -26.02
C PRO A 153 -15.91 13.28 -27.15
N ALA A 154 -15.83 13.96 -28.30
CA ALA A 154 -15.00 13.51 -29.42
C ALA A 154 -13.51 13.59 -29.06
N LEU A 155 -13.08 14.66 -28.40
CA LEU A 155 -11.71 14.82 -27.93
C LEU A 155 -11.35 13.76 -26.88
N ARG A 156 -12.22 13.51 -25.90
CA ARG A 156 -12.02 12.45 -24.90
C ARG A 156 -11.93 11.06 -25.55
N GLY A 157 -12.72 10.80 -26.59
CA GLY A 157 -12.69 9.55 -27.35
C GLY A 157 -11.36 9.24 -28.05
N GLN A 158 -10.47 10.22 -28.18
CA GLN A 158 -9.12 10.04 -28.74
C GLN A 158 -8.09 9.59 -27.70
N ILE A 159 -8.40 9.75 -26.41
CA ILE A 159 -7.48 9.41 -25.33
C ILE A 159 -7.64 7.92 -25.02
N GLU A 160 -6.53 7.19 -25.08
CA GLU A 160 -6.53 5.76 -24.78
C GLU A 160 -6.96 5.47 -23.34
N ALA A 161 -7.80 4.44 -23.14
CA ALA A 161 -8.20 3.99 -21.82
C ALA A 161 -6.97 3.63 -20.96
N GLY A 162 -6.96 4.08 -19.70
CA GLY A 162 -5.83 3.89 -18.79
C GLY A 162 -4.65 4.85 -19.02
N ALA A 163 -4.77 5.84 -19.92
CA ALA A 163 -3.74 6.85 -20.10
C ALA A 163 -3.69 7.86 -18.93
N ALA A 164 -2.55 8.54 -18.81
CA ALA A 164 -2.39 9.76 -18.01
C ALA A 164 -2.32 10.97 -18.94
N VAL A 165 -3.03 12.04 -18.57
CA VAL A 165 -3.14 13.26 -19.38
C VAL A 165 -2.69 14.44 -18.54
N ARG A 166 -1.60 15.09 -18.92
CA ARG A 166 -1.20 16.37 -18.34
C ARG A 166 -1.99 17.48 -19.03
N ILE A 167 -2.72 18.28 -18.28
CA ILE A 167 -3.56 19.36 -18.78
C ILE A 167 -2.91 20.68 -18.35
N GLU A 168 -2.30 21.39 -19.28
CA GLU A 168 -1.71 22.71 -19.04
C GLU A 168 -2.76 23.78 -19.33
N ALA A 169 -3.25 24.45 -18.29
CA ALA A 169 -4.21 25.54 -18.42
C ALA A 169 -3.55 26.88 -18.12
N ASP A 170 -3.80 27.89 -18.95
CA ASP A 170 -3.47 29.26 -18.61
C ASP A 170 -4.34 29.78 -17.44
N GLN A 171 -3.98 30.92 -16.88
CA GLN A 171 -4.67 31.45 -15.70
C GLN A 171 -6.17 31.69 -15.96
N ALA A 172 -6.52 32.19 -17.15
CA ALA A 172 -7.90 32.48 -17.53
C ALA A 172 -8.74 31.20 -17.73
N ALA A 173 -8.13 30.08 -18.13
CA ALA A 173 -8.80 28.79 -18.25
C ALA A 173 -8.78 27.97 -16.95
N PHE A 174 -7.87 28.26 -16.02
CA PHE A 174 -7.62 27.39 -14.87
C PHE A 174 -8.82 27.27 -13.92
N ALA A 175 -9.65 28.30 -13.83
CA ALA A 175 -10.87 28.30 -13.00
C ALA A 175 -11.87 27.18 -13.35
N GLN A 176 -11.71 26.52 -14.50
CA GLN A 176 -12.49 25.34 -14.83
C GLN A 176 -11.70 24.05 -14.52
N PRO A 177 -12.31 23.04 -13.88
CA PRO A 177 -11.66 21.76 -13.63
C PRO A 177 -11.61 20.92 -14.92
N TRP A 178 -10.67 21.22 -15.81
CA TRP A 178 -10.47 20.51 -17.08
C TRP A 178 -10.12 19.05 -16.91
N THR A 179 -9.58 18.67 -15.76
CA THR A 179 -9.46 17.26 -15.37
C THR A 179 -10.79 16.54 -15.48
N PHE A 180 -11.87 17.09 -14.93
CA PHE A 180 -13.21 16.49 -15.01
C PHE A 180 -13.77 16.46 -16.45
N VAL A 181 -13.31 17.36 -17.32
CA VAL A 181 -13.76 17.48 -18.71
C VAL A 181 -13.06 16.47 -19.63
N LEU A 182 -11.74 16.34 -19.49
CA LEU A 182 -10.88 15.56 -20.39
C LEU A 182 -10.53 14.17 -19.84
N SER A 183 -10.81 13.88 -18.57
CA SER A 183 -10.57 12.58 -17.96
C SER A 183 -11.84 11.75 -17.82
N ASP A 184 -11.66 10.47 -17.45
CA ASP A 184 -12.77 9.61 -17.07
C ASP A 184 -13.03 9.68 -15.56
N ARG A 185 -14.14 9.05 -15.16
CA ARG A 185 -14.46 8.74 -13.77
C ARG A 185 -13.43 7.79 -13.18
N TRP A 186 -12.78 8.17 -12.07
CA TRP A 186 -11.76 7.33 -11.44
C TRP A 186 -12.30 5.98 -10.99
N SER A 187 -13.58 5.88 -10.66
CA SER A 187 -14.27 4.65 -10.29
C SER A 187 -14.30 3.57 -11.39
N THR A 188 -13.94 3.91 -12.64
CA THR A 188 -13.77 2.90 -13.71
C THR A 188 -12.52 2.04 -13.51
N GLY A 189 -11.66 2.36 -12.54
CA GLY A 189 -10.51 1.55 -12.13
C GLY A 189 -9.41 1.55 -13.19
N GLU A 190 -8.91 0.38 -13.57
CA GLU A 190 -7.78 0.20 -14.49
C GLU A 190 -7.93 0.94 -15.84
N LYS A 191 -9.16 1.14 -16.31
CA LYS A 191 -9.44 1.84 -17.58
C LYS A 191 -9.54 3.36 -17.44
N ALA A 192 -9.50 3.90 -16.21
CA ALA A 192 -9.66 5.33 -15.99
C ALA A 192 -8.53 6.11 -16.67
N VAL A 193 -8.90 7.01 -17.57
CA VAL A 193 -8.04 8.13 -17.98
C VAL A 193 -7.92 9.06 -16.78
N VAL A 194 -6.69 9.26 -16.30
CA VAL A 194 -6.43 10.16 -15.15
C VAL A 194 -5.78 11.44 -15.66
N GLY A 195 -6.55 12.52 -15.62
CA GLY A 195 -6.09 13.87 -15.93
C GLY A 195 -5.52 14.56 -14.69
N GLY A 196 -4.46 15.34 -14.88
CA GLY A 196 -3.95 16.26 -13.87
C GLY A 196 -3.79 17.66 -14.48
N GLN A 197 -4.34 18.68 -13.82
CA GLN A 197 -4.32 20.06 -14.31
C GLN A 197 -3.19 20.85 -13.66
N VAL A 198 -2.29 21.38 -14.48
CA VAL A 198 -1.15 22.21 -14.08
C VAL A 198 -1.27 23.61 -14.68
N CYS A 199 -0.60 24.58 -14.06
CA CYS A 199 -0.50 25.93 -14.61
C CYS A 199 0.43 25.94 -15.83
N LEU A 200 -0.01 26.58 -16.91
CA LEU A 200 0.83 26.92 -18.05
C LEU A 200 1.74 28.10 -17.66
N LEU A 201 2.73 27.86 -16.80
CA LEU A 201 3.80 28.81 -16.50
C LEU A 201 5.09 28.30 -17.15
N GLY A 202 5.85 29.22 -17.76
CA GLY A 202 7.16 28.93 -18.33
C GLY A 202 8.06 28.32 -17.25
N GLU A 203 8.61 27.13 -17.55
CA GLU A 203 9.41 26.31 -16.65
C GLU A 203 8.71 25.91 -15.34
N THR A 204 8.07 24.73 -15.33
CA THR A 204 7.73 24.03 -14.08
C THR A 204 8.97 23.95 -13.21
N VAL A 205 8.95 24.65 -12.06
CA VAL A 205 10.06 24.64 -11.12
C VAL A 205 10.16 23.24 -10.51
N ASN A 206 11.01 22.41 -11.10
CA ASN A 206 11.31 21.09 -10.60
C ASN A 206 12.22 21.27 -9.36
N ARG A 207 11.62 21.60 -8.22
CA ARG A 207 12.39 21.93 -7.02
C ARG A 207 12.96 20.64 -6.42
N PRO A 208 14.29 20.50 -6.32
CA PRO A 208 14.88 19.35 -5.67
C PRO A 208 14.46 19.34 -4.20
N SER A 209 14.00 18.18 -3.73
CA SER A 209 13.73 17.93 -2.31
C SER A 209 14.96 18.30 -1.48
N VAL A 210 14.82 19.25 -0.57
CA VAL A 210 15.88 19.67 0.36
C VAL A 210 16.30 18.48 1.22
N GLY A 211 17.49 17.93 0.98
CA GLY A 211 18.38 17.18 1.91
C GLY A 211 17.87 16.01 2.75
N ALA A 212 16.57 15.73 2.81
CA ALA A 212 15.98 14.88 3.82
C ALA A 212 16.21 13.40 3.52
N SER A 213 16.73 12.68 4.51
CA SER A 213 17.02 11.25 4.39
C SER A 213 15.78 10.36 4.46
N ARG A 214 14.61 10.91 4.81
CA ARG A 214 13.36 10.15 5.02
C ARG A 214 12.15 10.92 4.51
N LEU A 215 11.21 10.18 3.93
CA LEU A 215 9.88 10.69 3.59
C LEU A 215 9.23 11.28 4.84
N THR A 216 8.77 12.52 4.75
CA THR A 216 8.11 13.26 5.82
C THR A 216 6.65 13.48 5.45
N TYR A 217 5.75 13.10 6.35
CA TYR A 217 4.31 13.25 6.23
C TYR A 217 3.80 14.08 7.40
N HIS A 218 2.96 15.07 7.11
CA HIS A 218 2.15 15.75 8.11
C HIS A 218 0.67 15.47 7.85
N GLY A 219 0.04 14.91 8.88
CA GLY A 219 -1.40 14.71 8.95
C GLY A 219 -2.05 15.81 9.79
N LEU A 220 -2.89 16.61 9.15
CA LEU A 220 -3.61 17.73 9.72
C LEU A 220 -5.11 17.45 9.67
N TYR A 221 -5.83 17.85 10.71
CA TYR A 221 -7.29 17.79 10.67
C TYR A 221 -7.91 18.95 11.44
N CYS A 222 -9.16 19.26 11.11
CA CYS A 222 -10.00 20.15 11.90
C CYS A 222 -11.38 19.49 12.10
N THR A 223 -11.70 19.19 13.36
CA THR A 223 -12.99 18.56 13.73
C THR A 223 -14.10 19.58 13.96
N GLN A 224 -13.75 20.86 14.13
CA GLN A 224 -14.70 21.93 14.44
C GLN A 224 -15.67 22.17 13.27
N GLY A 225 -16.95 22.33 13.62
CA GLY A 225 -17.94 22.94 12.76
C GLY A 225 -17.96 24.46 12.95
N ILE A 226 -18.48 25.19 11.96
CA ILE A 226 -18.70 26.64 12.05
C ILE A 226 -20.04 26.99 11.42
N GLY A 227 -20.85 27.79 12.12
CA GLY A 227 -22.21 28.12 11.68
C GLY A 227 -23.05 26.85 11.48
N ASP A 228 -23.52 26.65 10.26
CA ASP A 228 -24.35 25.50 9.87
C ASP A 228 -23.54 24.24 9.51
N LEU A 229 -22.20 24.32 9.47
CA LEU A 229 -21.36 23.17 9.17
C LEU A 229 -21.25 22.26 10.41
N PRO A 230 -21.60 20.97 10.31
CA PRO A 230 -21.53 20.06 11.44
C PRO A 230 -20.09 19.72 11.81
N ALA A 231 -19.83 19.32 13.05
CA ALA A 231 -18.52 18.79 13.42
C ALA A 231 -18.15 17.53 12.62
N LEU A 232 -16.86 17.33 12.38
CA LEU A 232 -16.30 16.18 11.66
C LEU A 232 -15.52 15.27 12.63
N PRO A 233 -16.18 14.46 13.48
CA PRO A 233 -15.47 13.68 14.50
C PRO A 233 -14.59 12.57 13.91
N SER A 234 -14.74 12.26 12.62
CA SER A 234 -14.09 11.10 11.98
C SER A 234 -12.81 11.43 11.21
N VAL A 235 -12.52 12.72 10.96
CA VAL A 235 -11.35 13.13 10.16
C VAL A 235 -10.01 12.82 10.82
N SER A 236 -9.94 12.84 12.16
CA SER A 236 -8.74 12.42 12.89
C SER A 236 -8.37 10.96 12.61
N ARG A 237 -9.38 10.08 12.49
CA ARG A 237 -9.18 8.66 12.17
C ARG A 237 -8.66 8.47 10.74
N GLU A 238 -9.10 9.29 9.79
CA GLU A 238 -8.57 9.26 8.43
C GLU A 238 -7.06 9.56 8.42
N ILE A 239 -6.67 10.61 9.13
CA ILE A 239 -5.28 11.05 9.25
C ILE A 239 -4.41 10.00 9.96
N ASP A 240 -4.92 9.40 11.03
CA ASP A 240 -4.21 8.36 11.78
C ASP A 240 -4.02 7.08 10.94
N ASP A 241 -5.04 6.65 10.20
CA ASP A 241 -4.96 5.48 9.31
C ASP A 241 -3.89 5.71 8.22
N ALA A 242 -3.87 6.89 7.60
CA ALA A 242 -2.85 7.29 6.63
C ALA A 242 -1.43 7.33 7.25
N ALA A 243 -1.29 7.90 8.44
CA ALA A 243 -0.02 7.95 9.16
C ALA A 243 0.51 6.55 9.50
N ILE A 244 -0.35 5.61 9.91
CA ILE A 244 0.04 4.22 10.18
C ILE A 244 0.65 3.56 8.95
N ILE A 245 0.06 3.79 7.76
CA ILE A 245 0.57 3.26 6.49
C ILE A 245 2.00 3.78 6.26
N LEU A 246 2.19 5.09 6.32
CA LEU A 246 3.48 5.73 6.06
C LEU A 246 4.55 5.35 7.11
N ARG A 247 4.19 5.26 8.40
CA ARG A 247 5.09 4.78 9.48
C ARG A 247 5.53 3.34 9.25
N ARG A 248 4.64 2.46 8.79
CA ARG A 248 5.00 1.06 8.48
C ARG A 248 6.10 0.99 7.42
N TRP A 249 6.11 1.95 6.50
CA TRP A 249 7.10 2.12 5.44
C TRP A 249 8.35 2.91 5.85
N GLY A 250 8.38 3.44 7.08
CA GLY A 250 9.56 4.13 7.63
C GLY A 250 9.59 5.63 7.36
N ALA A 251 8.49 6.24 6.90
CA ALA A 251 8.34 7.68 6.88
C ALA A 251 8.33 8.25 8.31
N VAL A 252 8.74 9.52 8.44
CA VAL A 252 8.46 10.34 9.61
C VAL A 252 7.06 10.90 9.42
N ALA A 253 6.10 10.39 10.20
CA ALA A 253 4.70 10.81 10.08
C ALA A 253 4.27 11.53 11.35
N ASN A 254 4.14 12.84 11.24
CA ASN A 254 3.71 13.73 12.30
C ASN A 254 2.19 13.90 12.20
N THR A 255 1.49 13.64 13.30
CA THR A 255 0.05 13.88 13.42
C THR A 255 -0.18 14.73 14.66
N TYR A 256 -1.11 15.67 14.57
CA TYR A 256 -1.47 16.53 15.68
C TYR A 256 -2.53 15.85 16.54
N THR A 257 -2.53 16.13 17.84
CA THR A 257 -3.54 15.62 18.79
C THR A 257 -4.70 16.59 18.99
N ARG A 258 -4.65 17.75 18.33
CA ARG A 258 -5.63 18.84 18.38
C ARG A 258 -5.91 19.30 16.96
N ASP A 259 -7.00 20.05 16.80
CA ASP A 259 -7.33 20.68 15.53
C ASP A 259 -6.18 21.56 15.05
N ALA A 260 -5.86 21.48 13.76
CA ALA A 260 -4.77 22.21 13.15
C ALA A 260 -5.06 23.71 13.08
N THR A 261 -4.01 24.52 13.19
CA THR A 261 -4.02 25.97 12.97
C THR A 261 -3.46 26.32 11.59
N LYS A 262 -3.63 27.57 11.15
CA LYS A 262 -2.99 28.12 9.94
C LYS A 262 -1.48 27.91 9.95
N LEU A 263 -0.84 28.21 11.08
CA LEU A 263 0.59 28.01 11.28
C LEU A 263 1.01 26.54 11.11
N ASN A 264 0.19 25.57 11.55
CA ASN A 264 0.51 24.16 11.36
C ASN A 264 0.45 23.76 9.89
N LEU A 265 -0.47 24.31 9.09
CA LEU A 265 -0.51 24.05 7.64
C LEU A 265 0.70 24.68 6.94
N ALA A 266 1.02 25.93 7.26
CA ALA A 266 2.21 26.63 6.76
C ALA A 266 3.51 25.84 7.03
N GLU A 267 3.72 25.42 8.28
CA GLU A 267 4.87 24.59 8.67
C GLU A 267 4.88 23.25 7.93
N ALA A 268 3.73 22.59 7.80
CA ALA A 268 3.61 21.33 7.10
C ALA A 268 3.99 21.45 5.62
N LEU A 269 3.57 22.51 4.92
CA LEU A 269 3.92 22.76 3.51
C LEU A 269 5.43 23.00 3.33
N LEU A 270 6.08 23.66 4.28
CA LEU A 270 7.52 23.96 4.24
C LEU A 270 8.40 22.76 4.60
N THR A 271 7.90 21.83 5.43
CA THR A 271 8.74 20.79 6.05
C THR A 271 8.44 19.36 5.60
N SER A 272 7.32 19.13 4.90
CA SER A 272 6.86 17.78 4.52
C SER A 272 7.05 17.49 3.05
N ASP A 273 7.13 16.22 2.70
CA ASP A 273 6.99 15.78 1.31
C ASP A 273 5.51 15.54 0.96
N ILE A 274 4.73 15.05 1.93
CA ILE A 274 3.30 14.82 1.82
C ILE A 274 2.58 15.55 2.95
N VAL A 275 1.57 16.34 2.61
CA VAL A 275 0.61 16.90 3.56
C VAL A 275 -0.76 16.28 3.29
N HIS A 276 -1.45 15.85 4.34
CA HIS A 276 -2.83 15.41 4.26
C HIS A 276 -3.64 16.24 5.24
N LEU A 277 -4.55 17.06 4.72
CA LEU A 277 -5.45 17.89 5.50
C LEU A 277 -6.88 17.38 5.34
N ALA A 278 -7.53 17.04 6.46
CA ALA A 278 -8.94 16.64 6.49
C ALA A 278 -9.76 17.63 7.33
N ALA A 279 -10.58 18.44 6.67
CA ALA A 279 -11.31 19.55 7.28
C ALA A 279 -12.49 19.99 6.40
N HIS A 280 -13.35 20.88 6.90
CA HIS A 280 -14.28 21.59 6.02
C HIS A 280 -13.53 22.47 5.03
N ALA A 281 -14.11 22.64 3.85
CA ALA A 281 -13.57 23.52 2.81
C ALA A 281 -14.70 24.24 2.08
N THR A 282 -14.34 25.36 1.47
CA THR A 282 -15.09 26.10 0.46
C THR A 282 -14.23 26.10 -0.82
N PRO A 283 -14.76 26.58 -1.96
CA PRO A 283 -13.96 26.75 -3.17
C PRO A 283 -12.68 27.59 -2.98
N SER A 284 -12.70 28.53 -2.03
CA SER A 284 -11.61 29.49 -1.82
C SER A 284 -10.77 29.27 -0.56
N ALA A 285 -11.25 28.49 0.42
CA ALA A 285 -10.59 28.36 1.71
C ALA A 285 -10.82 27.01 2.41
N VAL A 286 -9.95 26.70 3.37
CA VAL A 286 -10.06 25.54 4.26
C VAL A 286 -10.29 26.00 5.69
N LEU A 287 -11.16 25.32 6.43
CA LEU A 287 -11.45 25.68 7.83
C LEU A 287 -10.41 25.05 8.76
N LEU A 288 -9.73 25.90 9.52
CA LEU A 288 -8.79 25.52 10.58
C LEU A 288 -9.30 26.06 11.93
N SER A 289 -8.66 25.66 13.02
CA SER A 289 -9.10 26.00 14.39
C SER A 289 -9.05 27.51 14.70
N ASP A 290 -8.22 28.26 13.97
CA ASP A 290 -8.04 29.71 14.03
C ASP A 290 -8.70 30.44 12.83
N GLY A 291 -9.62 29.76 12.13
CA GLY A 291 -10.49 30.34 11.10
C GLY A 291 -10.26 29.79 9.69
N TRP A 292 -10.88 30.44 8.71
CA TRP A 292 -10.73 30.12 7.29
C TRP A 292 -9.35 30.54 6.79
N LEU A 293 -8.73 29.68 5.98
CA LEU A 293 -7.46 29.93 5.31
C LEU A 293 -7.60 29.75 3.80
N GLY A 294 -7.51 30.84 3.05
CA GLY A 294 -7.43 30.87 1.60
C GLY A 294 -6.03 31.21 1.10
N ARG A 295 -5.94 32.10 0.10
CA ARG A 295 -4.67 32.52 -0.52
C ARG A 295 -3.73 33.26 0.44
N GLU A 296 -4.23 33.80 1.53
CA GLU A 296 -3.44 34.54 2.51
C GLU A 296 -2.39 33.67 3.23
N ILE A 297 -2.43 32.33 3.06
CA ILE A 297 -1.32 31.46 3.49
C ILE A 297 0.03 31.89 2.90
N TRP A 298 0.03 32.49 1.71
CA TRP A 298 1.25 32.94 1.03
C TRP A 298 1.83 34.22 1.61
N ASP A 299 1.09 34.93 2.46
CA ASP A 299 1.63 36.04 3.24
C ASP A 299 2.52 35.51 4.39
N GLU A 300 2.32 34.26 4.81
CA GLU A 300 3.03 33.61 5.91
C GLU A 300 4.18 32.70 5.45
N ILE A 301 4.16 32.23 4.19
CA ILE A 301 5.18 31.31 3.66
C ILE A 301 5.81 31.81 2.38
N ASP A 302 7.13 31.66 2.32
CA ASP A 302 7.89 31.85 1.08
C ASP A 302 7.57 30.70 0.10
N ARG A 303 6.93 31.06 -1.02
CA ARG A 303 6.55 30.13 -2.10
C ARG A 303 7.74 29.31 -2.59
N ASP A 304 8.94 29.87 -2.61
CA ASP A 304 10.15 29.20 -3.11
C ASP A 304 10.68 28.13 -2.15
N ARG A 305 10.22 28.14 -0.90
CA ARG A 305 10.65 27.23 0.16
C ARG A 305 9.67 26.10 0.44
N VAL A 306 8.54 26.05 -0.28
CA VAL A 306 7.59 24.94 -0.19
C VAL A 306 8.29 23.63 -0.56
N ARG A 307 8.26 22.67 0.36
CA ARG A 307 8.81 21.31 0.18
C ARG A 307 7.74 20.31 -0.24
N CYS A 308 6.48 20.57 0.10
CA CYS A 308 5.36 19.67 -0.16
C CYS A 308 5.26 19.35 -1.66
N GLY A 309 5.43 18.08 -2.01
CA GLY A 309 5.24 17.60 -3.39
C GLY A 309 3.80 17.13 -3.65
N LEU A 310 3.12 16.67 -2.59
CA LEU A 310 1.75 16.16 -2.64
C LEU A 310 0.93 16.64 -1.43
N LEU A 311 -0.13 17.39 -1.69
CA LEU A 311 -1.19 17.72 -0.76
C LEU A 311 -2.43 16.87 -1.05
N ILE A 312 -2.94 16.17 -0.04
CA ILE A 312 -4.24 15.52 -0.08
C ILE A 312 -5.19 16.38 0.75
N LEU A 313 -6.16 17.01 0.10
CA LEU A 313 -7.14 17.87 0.73
C LEU A 313 -8.50 17.15 0.79
N SER A 314 -8.77 16.53 1.93
CA SER A 314 -10.02 15.81 2.22
C SER A 314 -11.02 16.78 2.85
N GLY A 315 -11.59 17.64 2.02
CA GLY A 315 -12.65 18.57 2.41
C GLY A 315 -13.64 18.73 1.30
N CYS A 316 -14.94 18.74 1.61
CA CYS A 316 -16.00 18.85 0.61
C CYS A 316 -15.81 20.11 -0.23
N ASP A 317 -16.02 20.02 -1.54
CA ASP A 317 -15.97 21.16 -2.47
C ASP A 317 -14.59 21.87 -2.57
N ALA A 318 -13.54 21.32 -1.94
CA ALA A 318 -12.20 21.91 -1.92
C ALA A 318 -11.54 22.01 -3.32
N ALA A 319 -12.08 21.28 -4.30
CA ALA A 319 -11.63 21.32 -5.69
C ALA A 319 -12.41 22.28 -6.59
N ARG A 320 -13.45 22.94 -6.07
CA ARG A 320 -14.20 23.95 -6.83
C ARG A 320 -13.34 25.20 -6.94
N LEU A 321 -13.25 25.74 -8.14
CA LEU A 321 -12.51 26.95 -8.44
C LEU A 321 -13.56 28.02 -8.75
N GLU A 322 -14.10 28.60 -7.70
CA GLU A 322 -14.95 29.79 -7.78
C GLU A 322 -14.10 30.92 -7.22
N ASP A 323 -13.90 31.97 -8.02
CA ASP A 323 -13.04 33.15 -7.76
C ASP A 323 -11.62 33.12 -8.36
N ASP A 324 -11.16 34.30 -8.80
CA ASP A 324 -9.85 34.58 -9.41
C ASP A 324 -8.65 34.42 -8.44
N ALA A 325 -8.90 33.89 -7.23
CA ALA A 325 -7.99 33.83 -6.10
C ALA A 325 -7.92 32.44 -5.44
N ALA A 326 -8.24 31.38 -6.19
CA ALA A 326 -8.32 30.03 -5.64
C ALA A 326 -6.99 29.55 -5.04
N LEU A 327 -7.03 29.11 -3.77
CA LEU A 327 -5.92 28.47 -3.05
C LEU A 327 -5.20 27.40 -3.89
N LEU A 328 -5.96 26.64 -4.68
CA LEU A 328 -5.44 25.60 -5.58
C LEU A 328 -4.54 26.12 -6.70
N TRP A 329 -4.87 27.26 -7.32
CA TRP A 329 -4.00 27.86 -8.33
C TRP A 329 -2.62 28.11 -7.70
N GLU A 330 -2.61 28.77 -6.55
CA GLU A 330 -1.37 29.15 -5.90
C GLU A 330 -0.55 27.94 -5.44
N LEU A 331 -1.18 26.90 -4.89
CA LEU A 331 -0.53 25.64 -4.54
C LEU A 331 0.13 24.98 -5.77
N VAL A 332 -0.57 24.94 -6.89
CA VAL A 332 -0.07 24.33 -8.13
C VAL A 332 1.06 25.15 -8.74
N THR A 333 0.96 26.49 -8.72
CA THR A 333 2.07 27.37 -9.15
C THR A 333 3.31 27.22 -8.26
N ALA A 334 3.12 26.91 -6.97
CA ALA A 334 4.21 26.58 -6.05
C ALA A 334 4.80 25.16 -6.27
N GLY A 335 4.27 24.40 -7.22
CA GLY A 335 4.75 23.05 -7.56
C GLY A 335 4.11 21.92 -6.73
N VAL A 336 3.07 22.22 -5.95
CA VAL A 336 2.36 21.23 -5.13
C VAL A 336 1.35 20.49 -6.00
N ASN A 337 1.39 19.16 -5.99
CA ASN A 337 0.30 18.37 -6.56
C ASN A 337 -0.80 18.24 -5.51
N VAL A 338 -2.04 18.56 -5.86
CA VAL A 338 -3.18 18.55 -4.95
C VAL A 338 -4.22 17.53 -5.42
N ILE A 339 -4.59 16.61 -4.53
CA ILE A 339 -5.78 15.77 -4.69
C ILE A 339 -6.89 16.33 -3.81
N ALA A 340 -8.00 16.74 -4.41
CA ALA A 340 -9.13 17.35 -3.71
C ALA A 340 -10.45 16.93 -4.35
N PRO A 341 -11.57 16.88 -3.60
CA PRO A 341 -12.87 16.54 -4.16
C PRO A 341 -13.67 17.76 -4.64
N LEU A 342 -14.33 17.62 -5.79
CA LEU A 342 -15.23 18.62 -6.40
C LEU A 342 -16.61 18.69 -5.75
N ARG A 343 -16.94 17.70 -4.93
CA ARG A 343 -18.27 17.51 -4.36
C ARG A 343 -18.14 17.00 -2.92
N ARG A 344 -19.28 16.86 -2.26
CA ARG A 344 -19.35 16.23 -0.95
C ARG A 344 -18.81 14.80 -0.97
N VAL A 345 -17.93 14.51 -0.02
CA VAL A 345 -17.30 13.20 0.18
C VAL A 345 -17.87 12.55 1.42
N HIS A 346 -18.15 11.26 1.36
CA HIS A 346 -18.47 10.47 2.54
C HIS A 346 -17.17 10.02 3.22
N ASP A 347 -16.92 10.48 4.45
CA ASP A 347 -15.67 10.27 5.21
C ASP A 347 -15.13 8.84 5.12
N TYR A 348 -15.97 7.84 5.39
CA TYR A 348 -15.53 6.44 5.36
C TYR A 348 -14.97 5.99 4.00
N VAL A 349 -15.63 6.36 2.89
CA VAL A 349 -15.20 5.96 1.55
C VAL A 349 -13.95 6.75 1.14
N GLY A 350 -13.95 8.07 1.38
CA GLY A 350 -12.81 8.95 1.11
C GLY A 350 -11.55 8.45 1.80
N ARG A 351 -11.64 8.20 3.11
CA ARG A 351 -10.57 7.60 3.90
C ARG A 351 -10.04 6.31 3.32
N VAL A 352 -10.92 5.36 2.96
CA VAL A 352 -10.49 4.07 2.39
C VAL A 352 -9.77 4.29 1.06
N PHE A 353 -10.32 5.12 0.17
CA PHE A 353 -9.69 5.43 -1.11
C PHE A 353 -8.29 6.06 -0.92
N ILE A 354 -8.16 7.07 -0.05
CA ILE A 354 -6.88 7.72 0.26
C ILE A 354 -5.87 6.73 0.86
N CYS A 355 -6.31 5.85 1.76
CA CYS A 355 -5.45 4.81 2.32
C CYS A 355 -4.95 3.83 1.25
N GLU A 356 -5.80 3.44 0.30
CA GLU A 356 -5.38 2.56 -0.81
C GLU A 356 -4.45 3.29 -1.79
N LEU A 357 -4.70 4.58 -2.05
CA LEU A 357 -3.83 5.45 -2.85
C LEU A 357 -2.43 5.55 -2.25
N LEU A 358 -2.32 5.88 -0.95
CA LEU A 358 -1.05 5.95 -0.25
C LEU A 358 -0.34 4.59 -0.22
N HIS A 359 -1.07 3.48 -0.05
CA HIS A 359 -0.48 2.15 -0.16
C HIS A 359 0.09 1.85 -1.56
N ALA A 360 -0.59 2.30 -2.62
CA ALA A 360 -0.14 2.09 -3.99
C ALA A 360 1.09 2.94 -4.33
N MET A 361 1.15 4.16 -3.83
CA MET A 361 2.26 5.10 -4.05
C MET A 361 3.58 4.65 -3.41
N LEU A 362 3.52 3.86 -2.34
CA LEU A 362 4.72 3.39 -1.65
C LEU A 362 5.37 2.22 -2.42
N PRO A 363 6.54 2.43 -3.05
CA PRO A 363 7.16 1.48 -3.96
C PRO A 363 7.60 0.22 -3.22
N LYS A 364 7.32 -0.94 -3.83
CA LYS A 364 7.86 -2.22 -3.37
C LYS A 364 9.40 -2.19 -3.42
N PRO A 365 10.11 -2.94 -2.56
CA PRO A 365 11.57 -2.99 -2.59
C PRO A 365 12.09 -3.32 -3.99
N ARG A 366 12.98 -2.48 -4.54
CA ARG A 366 13.57 -2.61 -5.90
C ARG A 366 12.58 -2.45 -7.06
N ALA A 367 11.34 -2.06 -6.79
CA ALA A 367 10.41 -1.67 -7.85
C ALA A 367 10.66 -0.22 -8.26
N ARG A 368 10.42 0.08 -9.54
CA ARG A 368 10.26 1.45 -9.99
C ARG A 368 9.08 2.08 -9.23
N GLY A 369 9.19 3.38 -8.94
CA GLY A 369 8.04 4.11 -8.39
C GLY A 369 6.84 4.02 -9.32
N ILE A 370 5.65 4.15 -8.75
CA ILE A 370 4.39 4.09 -9.51
C ILE A 370 3.87 5.54 -9.64
N PRO A 371 3.55 6.01 -10.85
CA PRO A 371 2.95 7.33 -11.05
C PRO A 371 1.63 7.48 -10.30
N ILE A 372 1.31 8.70 -9.87
CA ILE A 372 0.09 8.97 -9.11
C ILE A 372 -1.18 8.58 -9.90
N SER A 373 -1.17 8.71 -11.22
CA SER A 373 -2.26 8.23 -12.09
C SER A 373 -2.52 6.73 -11.93
N GLU A 374 -1.47 5.94 -11.82
CA GLU A 374 -1.58 4.50 -11.64
C GLU A 374 -1.95 4.15 -10.21
N CYS A 375 -1.47 4.93 -9.23
CA CYS A 375 -1.90 4.79 -7.83
C CYS A 375 -3.41 5.01 -7.67
N VAL A 376 -3.97 6.02 -8.36
CA VAL A 376 -5.42 6.29 -8.41
C VAL A 376 -6.18 5.09 -8.95
N ARG A 377 -5.73 4.52 -10.07
CA ARG A 377 -6.37 3.33 -10.67
C ARG A 377 -6.32 2.12 -9.75
N VAL A 378 -5.17 1.85 -9.13
CA VAL A 378 -5.01 0.76 -8.16
C VAL A 378 -5.95 0.97 -6.96
N ALA A 379 -6.02 2.19 -6.43
CA ALA A 379 -6.90 2.53 -5.31
C ALA A 379 -8.37 2.34 -5.68
N ALA A 380 -8.81 2.89 -6.81
CA ALA A 380 -10.18 2.76 -7.28
C ALA A 380 -10.58 1.29 -7.56
N THR A 381 -9.67 0.50 -8.12
CA THR A 381 -9.88 -0.93 -8.34
C THR A 381 -10.04 -1.69 -7.01
N ARG A 382 -9.23 -1.37 -5.99
CA ARG A 382 -9.38 -1.97 -4.65
C ARG A 382 -10.68 -1.56 -3.96
N CYS A 383 -11.08 -0.29 -4.10
CA CYS A 383 -12.39 0.20 -3.69
C CYS A 383 -13.50 -0.62 -4.36
N LYS A 384 -13.45 -0.77 -5.69
CA LYS A 384 -14.40 -1.59 -6.44
C LYS A 384 -14.50 -3.01 -5.89
N TYR A 385 -13.38 -3.71 -5.67
CA TYR A 385 -13.40 -5.06 -5.10
C TYR A 385 -13.97 -5.12 -3.68
N ARG A 386 -13.63 -4.13 -2.84
CA ARG A 386 -14.14 -4.05 -1.47
C ARG A 386 -15.66 -3.88 -1.46
N TRP A 387 -16.24 -3.10 -2.37
CA TRP A 387 -17.68 -2.82 -2.39
C TRP A 387 -18.49 -3.64 -3.39
N SER A 388 -17.87 -4.38 -4.31
CA SER A 388 -18.57 -5.26 -5.26
C SER A 388 -19.15 -6.52 -4.60
N GLY A 389 -18.63 -6.93 -3.43
CA GLY A 389 -19.06 -8.14 -2.72
C GLY A 389 -20.20 -7.92 -1.71
N PHE A 390 -20.51 -6.68 -1.35
CA PHE A 390 -21.60 -6.35 -0.44
C PHE A 390 -22.80 -5.92 -1.29
N GLY A 391 -23.73 -6.84 -1.54
CA GLY A 391 -24.91 -6.60 -2.37
C GLY A 391 -25.55 -5.24 -2.08
N THR A 392 -25.43 -4.32 -3.03
CA THR A 392 -26.17 -3.05 -3.20
C THR A 392 -26.46 -2.15 -1.97
N HIS A 393 -25.85 -2.36 -0.80
CA HIS A 393 -26.04 -1.48 0.34
C HIS A 393 -25.14 -0.23 0.22
N ASN A 394 -25.65 0.71 -0.57
CA ASN A 394 -25.85 2.14 -0.28
C ASN A 394 -24.69 3.06 0.12
N LEU A 395 -23.43 2.63 0.10
CA LEU A 395 -22.34 3.61 0.02
C LEU A 395 -22.16 3.95 -1.46
N LYS A 396 -22.59 5.15 -1.86
CA LYS A 396 -22.36 5.79 -3.17
C LYS A 396 -20.86 6.00 -3.43
N TRP A 397 -20.09 4.91 -3.39
CA TRP A 397 -18.64 4.95 -3.35
C TRP A 397 -18.07 5.46 -4.66
N THR A 398 -18.73 5.17 -5.78
CA THR A 398 -18.39 5.70 -7.09
C THR A 398 -18.52 7.22 -7.09
N GLU A 399 -19.60 7.78 -6.55
CA GLU A 399 -19.78 9.24 -6.44
C GLU A 399 -18.68 9.89 -5.61
N VAL A 400 -18.22 9.22 -4.54
CA VAL A 400 -17.11 9.70 -3.72
C VAL A 400 -15.78 9.63 -4.46
N VAL A 401 -15.42 8.47 -5.03
CA VAL A 401 -14.15 8.30 -5.75
C VAL A 401 -14.08 9.22 -6.98
N ASP A 402 -15.20 9.38 -7.69
CA ASP A 402 -15.32 10.26 -8.86
C ASP A 402 -15.38 11.74 -8.50
N SER A 403 -15.54 12.08 -7.22
CA SER A 403 -15.47 13.48 -6.78
C SER A 403 -14.02 13.96 -6.71
N PHE A 404 -13.06 13.07 -6.42
CA PHE A 404 -11.66 13.44 -6.33
C PHE A 404 -11.10 13.74 -7.72
N ILE A 405 -10.34 14.83 -7.80
CA ILE A 405 -9.58 15.22 -8.98
C ILE A 405 -8.14 15.56 -8.58
N LEU A 406 -7.26 15.64 -9.58
CA LEU A 406 -5.86 15.97 -9.42
C LEU A 406 -5.57 17.34 -10.04
N PHE A 407 -5.09 18.29 -9.24
CA PHE A 407 -4.42 19.48 -9.73
C PHE A 407 -2.92 19.29 -9.56
N GLY A 408 -2.20 19.08 -10.66
CA GLY A 408 -0.82 18.63 -10.63
C GLY A 408 -0.50 17.73 -11.82
N ASP A 409 0.73 17.24 -11.87
CA ASP A 409 1.20 16.34 -12.92
C ASP A 409 0.87 14.87 -12.56
N PRO A 410 0.08 14.16 -13.37
CA PRO A 410 -0.31 12.78 -13.09
C PRO A 410 0.85 11.77 -13.20
N SER A 411 2.00 12.19 -13.73
CA SER A 411 3.23 11.39 -13.76
C SER A 411 4.02 11.42 -12.45
N LEU A 412 3.63 12.27 -11.49
CA LEU A 412 4.32 12.39 -10.20
C LEU A 412 4.55 11.02 -9.58
N THR A 413 5.81 10.69 -9.37
CA THR A 413 6.23 9.37 -8.90
C THR A 413 7.11 9.50 -7.68
N LEU A 414 6.75 8.78 -6.62
CA LEU A 414 7.61 8.66 -5.44
C LEU A 414 8.67 7.59 -5.70
N VAL A 415 9.94 7.99 -5.73
CA VAL A 415 11.07 7.08 -5.94
C VAL A 415 12.00 7.05 -4.74
N GLN A 416 12.69 5.93 -4.61
CA GLN A 416 13.72 5.73 -3.61
C GLN A 416 15.09 5.85 -4.28
N ARG A 417 15.86 6.88 -3.88
CA ARG A 417 17.26 7.10 -4.30
C ARG A 417 18.25 6.54 -3.29
#